data_AF-A0A377YUX7-F1
#
_entry.id   AF-A0A377YUX7-F1
#
_cell.length_a   1.000
_cell.length_b   1.000
_cell.length_c   1.000
_cell.angle_alpha   90.00
_cell.angle_beta   90.00
_cell.angle_gamma   90.00
#
_symmetry.space_group_name_H-M   'P 1'
#
loop_
_entity.id
_entity.type
_entity.pdbx_description
1 polymer ?
#
loop_
_entity_poly.entity_id
_entity_poly.type
_entity_poly.pdbx_seq_one_letter_code
_entity_poly.pdbx_strand_id
1 'polypeptide(L)'
;MTMPFLQNIPPFIFFTGKGGVGKTSLACATAVWLADQGRRTLLVSTDPASNVGQVFSQTVGHRITGIRTVENLAAMEVDPMAAAQAYRDRVLDPVRELMPADVISNIEEQLSGSCTTEIAAFDEFTALLTSHELRENMIISSLILHQPDTPSVCLSCRAPGAGTSMHILMLRRTSALWWGWRNNRTSTLTQ
;
A
#
# COMPACT_ATOMS: atom_id res chain seq x y z
N MET A 1 -15.77 -7.98 22.09
CA MET A 1 -15.10 -8.92 21.17
C MET A 1 -13.77 -8.30 20.79
N THR A 2 -12.66 -8.82 21.30
CA THR A 2 -11.31 -8.23 21.10
C THR A 2 -10.70 -8.73 19.80
N MET A 3 -10.41 -7.84 18.84
CA MET A 3 -9.71 -8.20 17.62
C MET A 3 -8.18 -8.14 17.86
N PRO A 4 -7.45 -9.26 17.79
CA PRO A 4 -6.04 -9.30 18.21
C PRO A 4 -5.12 -8.43 17.34
N PHE A 5 -5.41 -8.27 16.05
CA PHE A 5 -4.59 -7.42 15.16
C PHE A 5 -4.65 -5.91 15.47
N LEU A 6 -5.64 -5.49 16.28
CA LEU A 6 -5.81 -4.12 16.79
C LEU A 6 -5.13 -3.89 18.16
N GLN A 7 -4.39 -4.86 18.67
CA GLN A 7 -3.56 -4.68 19.87
C GLN A 7 -2.15 -4.22 19.48
N ASN A 8 -1.57 -3.29 20.26
CA ASN A 8 -0.20 -2.78 20.07
C ASN A 8 0.11 -2.33 18.63
N ILE A 9 -0.84 -1.59 18.03
CA ILE A 9 -0.83 -1.22 16.61
C ILE A 9 0.45 -0.46 16.25
N PRO A 10 1.23 -0.95 15.27
CA PRO A 10 2.41 -0.26 14.74
C PRO A 10 2.00 0.91 13.84
N PRO A 11 2.95 1.78 13.43
CA PRO A 11 2.68 2.88 12.50
C PRO A 11 2.11 2.43 11.14
N PHE A 12 2.27 1.16 10.76
CA PHE A 12 1.84 0.63 9.47
C PHE A 12 1.02 -0.67 9.58
N ILE A 13 -0.20 -0.65 9.07
CA ILE A 13 -1.07 -1.83 8.92
C ILE A 13 -1.27 -2.13 7.44
N PHE A 14 -1.20 -3.40 7.08
CA PHE A 14 -1.30 -3.91 5.71
C PHE A 14 -2.42 -4.92 5.56
N PHE A 15 -3.33 -4.68 4.63
CA PHE A 15 -4.36 -5.63 4.24
C PHE A 15 -4.04 -6.20 2.85
N THR A 16 -3.83 -7.52 2.77
CA THR A 16 -3.51 -8.23 1.52
C THR A 16 -4.35 -9.50 1.37
N GLY A 17 -4.51 -10.02 0.15
CA GLY A 17 -5.28 -11.23 -0.13
C GLY A 17 -6.00 -11.23 -1.48
N LYS A 18 -6.54 -12.39 -1.91
CA LYS A 18 -7.19 -12.56 -3.23
C LYS A 18 -8.32 -11.55 -3.49
N GLY A 19 -8.64 -11.26 -4.75
CA GLY A 19 -9.78 -10.41 -5.12
C GLY A 19 -11.08 -10.79 -4.39
N GLY A 20 -11.87 -9.80 -3.96
CA GLY A 20 -13.19 -10.00 -3.34
C GLY A 20 -13.23 -10.42 -1.85
N VAL A 21 -12.10 -10.64 -1.15
CA VAL A 21 -12.13 -11.07 0.28
C VAL A 21 -12.37 -9.93 1.30
N GLY A 22 -12.87 -8.76 0.88
CA GLY A 22 -13.29 -7.68 1.79
C GLY A 22 -12.19 -6.79 2.38
N LYS A 23 -10.97 -6.79 1.84
CA LYS A 23 -9.85 -5.98 2.40
C LYS A 23 -10.14 -4.48 2.40
N THR A 24 -10.74 -3.92 1.34
CA THR A 24 -11.09 -2.49 1.27
C THR A 24 -12.05 -2.13 2.41
N SER A 25 -13.09 -2.94 2.62
CA SER A 25 -14.03 -2.80 3.73
C SER A 25 -13.33 -2.88 5.09
N LEU A 26 -12.41 -3.82 5.29
CA LEU A 26 -11.68 -3.97 6.55
C LEU A 26 -10.64 -2.88 6.79
N ALA A 27 -9.98 -2.38 5.74
CA ALA A 27 -9.04 -1.27 5.79
C ALA A 27 -9.75 0.04 6.12
N CYS A 28 -10.90 0.31 5.49
CA CYS A 28 -11.77 1.44 5.84
C CYS A 28 -12.28 1.33 7.27
N ALA A 29 -12.84 0.18 7.68
CA ALA A 29 -13.34 -0.03 9.04
C ALA A 29 -12.24 0.12 10.11
N THR A 30 -11.04 -0.40 9.83
CA THR A 30 -9.87 -0.22 10.71
C THR A 30 -9.42 1.24 10.77
N ALA A 31 -9.43 1.95 9.64
CA ALA A 31 -9.01 3.34 9.58
C ALA A 31 -9.99 4.28 10.31
N VAL A 32 -11.30 4.04 10.18
CA VAL A 32 -12.34 4.72 10.96
C VAL A 32 -12.19 4.42 12.44
N TRP A 33 -12.07 3.14 12.83
CA TRP A 33 -11.89 2.77 14.23
C TRP A 33 -10.64 3.41 14.86
N LEU A 34 -9.51 3.47 14.13
CA LEU A 34 -8.31 4.17 14.59
C LEU A 34 -8.56 5.66 14.80
N ALA A 35 -9.22 6.31 13.85
CA ALA A 35 -9.56 7.72 13.89
C ALA A 35 -10.51 8.06 15.06
N ASP A 36 -11.51 7.21 15.32
CA ASP A 36 -12.42 7.28 16.48
C ASP A 36 -11.68 7.09 17.82
N GLN A 37 -10.53 6.41 17.84
CA GLN A 37 -9.63 6.35 19.00
C GLN A 37 -8.69 7.56 19.11
N GLY A 38 -8.96 8.65 18.38
CA GLY A 38 -8.18 9.89 18.37
C GLY A 38 -6.83 9.78 17.65
N ARG A 39 -6.61 8.73 16.85
CA ARG A 39 -5.35 8.53 16.12
C ARG A 39 -5.45 9.16 14.74
N ARG A 40 -4.54 10.08 14.44
CA ARG A 40 -4.34 10.60 13.07
C ARG A 40 -4.02 9.42 12.15
N THR A 41 -4.89 9.18 11.17
CA THR A 41 -4.88 7.96 10.37
C THR A 41 -4.92 8.30 8.88
N LEU A 42 -4.04 7.67 8.11
CA LEU A 42 -4.00 7.78 6.65
C LEU A 42 -4.41 6.45 6.03
N LEU A 43 -5.52 6.43 5.29
CA LEU A 43 -5.94 5.31 4.46
C LEU A 43 -5.30 5.43 3.07
N VAL A 44 -4.44 4.48 2.70
CA VAL A 44 -3.84 4.44 1.37
C VAL A 44 -4.39 3.25 0.59
N SER A 45 -4.89 3.50 -0.62
CA SER A 45 -5.36 2.48 -1.57
C SER A 45 -4.39 2.38 -2.74
N THR A 46 -3.99 1.15 -3.11
CA THR A 46 -3.26 0.87 -4.38
C THR A 46 -4.13 0.13 -5.39
N ASP A 47 -5.43 0.00 -5.13
CA ASP A 47 -6.33 -0.80 -5.97
C ASP A 47 -6.72 -0.01 -7.24
N PRO A 48 -6.42 -0.48 -8.46
CA PRO A 48 -6.85 0.20 -9.69
C PRO A 48 -8.38 0.32 -9.83
N ALA A 49 -9.14 -0.50 -9.09
CA ALA A 49 -10.60 -0.43 -8.99
C ALA A 49 -11.05 0.18 -7.64
N SER A 50 -10.22 1.06 -7.05
CA SER A 50 -10.48 1.65 -5.73
C SER A 50 -11.87 2.28 -5.66
N ASN A 51 -12.60 1.90 -4.62
CA ASN A 51 -13.90 2.47 -4.28
C ASN A 51 -13.85 3.19 -2.92
N VAL A 52 -12.66 3.54 -2.42
CA VAL A 52 -12.49 4.25 -1.13
C VAL A 52 -13.26 5.57 -1.17
N GLY A 53 -13.17 6.32 -2.26
CA GLY A 53 -13.98 7.54 -2.43
C GLY A 53 -15.51 7.29 -2.37
N GLN A 54 -15.99 6.15 -2.88
CA GLN A 54 -17.41 5.80 -2.76
C GLN A 54 -17.79 5.44 -1.31
N VAL A 55 -16.93 4.68 -0.60
CA VAL A 55 -17.16 4.30 0.81
C VAL A 55 -17.34 5.53 1.71
N PHE A 56 -16.55 6.59 1.48
CA PHE A 56 -16.65 7.84 2.23
C PHE A 56 -17.55 8.91 1.60
N SER A 57 -18.23 8.60 0.47
CA SER A 57 -19.03 9.55 -0.31
C SER A 57 -18.29 10.86 -0.66
N GLN A 58 -17.00 10.75 -0.98
CA GLN A 58 -16.09 11.87 -1.23
C GLN A 58 -15.07 11.51 -2.30
N THR A 59 -14.74 12.42 -3.21
CA THR A 59 -13.62 12.21 -4.14
C THR A 59 -12.28 12.10 -3.38
N VAL A 60 -11.54 11.03 -3.64
CA VAL A 60 -10.16 10.80 -3.20
C VAL A 60 -9.33 10.57 -4.47
N GLY A 61 -8.02 10.80 -4.41
CA GLY A 61 -7.08 10.55 -5.51
C GLY A 61 -5.64 10.60 -5.02
N HIS A 62 -4.70 10.88 -5.92
CA HIS A 62 -3.24 10.91 -5.66
C HIS A 62 -2.73 11.92 -4.60
N ARG A 63 -3.61 12.74 -4.00
CA ARG A 63 -3.23 13.68 -2.94
C ARG A 63 -3.93 13.31 -1.64
N ILE A 64 -3.17 13.33 -0.54
CA ILE A 64 -3.68 13.15 0.81
C ILE A 64 -4.82 14.14 1.06
N THR A 65 -6.02 13.61 1.27
CA THR A 65 -7.26 14.38 1.39
C THR A 65 -7.98 13.98 2.67
N GLY A 66 -8.28 14.93 3.56
CA GLY A 66 -9.05 14.67 4.77
C GLY A 66 -10.45 14.14 4.46
N ILE A 67 -10.92 13.14 5.19
CA ILE A 67 -12.26 12.59 5.06
C ILE A 67 -13.24 13.44 5.88
N ARG A 68 -14.18 14.11 5.22
CA ARG A 68 -15.11 15.07 5.87
C ARG A 68 -16.04 14.43 6.91
N THR A 69 -16.31 13.13 6.78
CA THR A 69 -17.25 12.39 7.64
C THR A 69 -16.60 11.78 8.88
N VAL A 70 -15.26 11.81 8.99
CA VAL A 70 -14.50 11.14 10.04
C VAL A 70 -13.30 12.01 10.42
N GLU A 71 -13.35 12.64 11.59
CA GLU A 71 -12.23 13.44 12.11
C GLU A 71 -10.97 12.57 12.26
N ASN A 72 -9.78 13.18 12.17
CA ASN A 72 -8.48 12.50 12.21
C ASN A 72 -8.19 11.49 11.07
N LEU A 73 -9.12 11.25 10.15
CA LEU A 73 -8.92 10.39 8.98
C LEU A 73 -8.59 11.21 7.72
N ALA A 74 -7.56 10.80 7.00
CA ALA A 74 -7.29 11.20 5.62
C ALA A 74 -7.21 9.96 4.72
N ALA A 75 -7.44 10.14 3.43
CA ALA A 75 -7.30 9.09 2.42
C ALA A 75 -6.51 9.56 1.19
N MET A 76 -5.94 8.60 0.48
CA MET A 76 -5.22 8.79 -0.78
C MET A 76 -5.29 7.52 -1.63
N GLU A 77 -5.33 7.68 -2.94
CA GLU A 77 -5.31 6.57 -3.91
C GLU A 77 -4.07 6.70 -4.79
N VAL A 78 -3.21 5.68 -4.81
CA VAL A 78 -2.07 5.57 -5.73
C VAL A 78 -2.61 5.14 -7.09
N ASP A 79 -2.34 5.93 -8.13
CA ASP A 79 -2.68 5.56 -9.50
C ASP A 79 -1.57 4.64 -10.06
N PRO A 80 -1.82 3.34 -10.26
CA PRO A 80 -0.79 2.42 -10.70
C PRO A 80 -0.34 2.68 -12.15
N MET A 81 -1.17 3.31 -12.99
CA MET A 81 -0.77 3.69 -14.35
C MET A 81 0.17 4.91 -14.33
N ALA A 82 -0.13 5.90 -13.48
CA ALA A 82 0.77 7.04 -13.26
C ALA A 82 2.10 6.58 -12.64
N ALA A 83 2.05 5.68 -11.66
CA ALA A 83 3.24 5.08 -11.05
C ALA A 83 4.11 4.35 -12.10
N ALA A 84 3.49 3.50 -12.94
CA ALA A 84 4.16 2.79 -14.02
C ALA A 84 4.83 3.73 -15.02
N GLN A 85 4.16 4.84 -15.38
CA GLN A 85 4.74 5.83 -16.28
C GLN A 85 5.91 6.57 -15.64
N ALA A 86 5.77 7.05 -14.40
CA ALA A 86 6.86 7.69 -13.67
C ALA A 86 8.07 6.76 -13.45
N TYR A 87 7.84 5.45 -13.34
CA TYR A 87 8.91 4.46 -13.30
C TYR A 87 9.61 4.30 -14.67
N ARG A 88 8.85 4.25 -15.78
CA ARG A 88 9.42 4.22 -17.14
C ARG A 88 10.26 5.45 -17.42
N ASP A 89 9.72 6.64 -17.17
CA ASP A 89 10.42 7.91 -17.40
C ASP A 89 11.74 7.95 -16.61
N ARG A 90 11.72 7.55 -15.33
CA ARG A 90 12.93 7.44 -14.48
C ARG A 90 14.00 6.50 -15.03
N VAL A 91 13.63 5.43 -15.75
CA VAL A 91 14.56 4.47 -16.37
C VAL A 91 15.04 4.95 -17.74
N LEU A 92 14.18 5.61 -18.51
CA LEU A 92 14.41 5.94 -19.92
C LEU A 92 15.04 7.31 -20.12
N ASP A 93 14.64 8.33 -19.36
CA ASP A 93 15.13 9.71 -19.52
C ASP A 93 16.67 9.82 -19.46
N PRO A 94 17.41 9.09 -18.60
CA PRO A 94 18.88 9.11 -18.60
C PRO A 94 19.54 8.54 -19.86
N VAL A 95 18.82 7.75 -20.65
CA VAL A 95 19.35 7.05 -21.84
C VAL A 95 18.68 7.48 -23.15
N ARG A 96 17.62 8.30 -23.09
CA ARG A 96 16.76 8.67 -24.23
C ARG A 96 17.50 9.39 -25.36
N GLU A 97 18.50 10.19 -25.00
CA GLU A 97 19.36 10.90 -25.95
C GLU A 97 20.63 10.11 -26.33
N LEU A 98 20.90 9.01 -25.64
CA LEU A 98 22.12 8.20 -25.79
C LEU A 98 21.93 6.92 -26.61
N MET A 99 20.67 6.51 -26.84
CA MET A 99 20.31 5.23 -27.46
C MET A 99 19.46 5.42 -28.72
N PRO A 100 19.57 4.51 -29.72
CA PRO A 100 18.67 4.47 -30.86
C PRO A 100 17.19 4.32 -30.47
N ALA A 101 16.29 4.88 -31.28
CA ALA A 101 14.85 4.89 -30.99
C ALA A 101 14.22 3.48 -30.92
N ASP A 102 14.74 2.52 -31.69
CA ASP A 102 14.34 1.11 -31.62
C ASP A 102 14.77 0.45 -30.30
N VAL A 103 15.94 0.80 -29.75
CA VAL A 103 16.38 0.33 -28.43
C VAL A 103 15.47 0.90 -27.34
N ILE A 104 15.14 2.19 -27.39
CA ILE A 104 14.20 2.84 -26.46
C ILE A 104 12.81 2.18 -26.53
N SER A 105 12.27 1.96 -27.74
CA SER A 105 10.96 1.32 -27.94
C SER A 105 10.92 -0.11 -27.37
N ASN A 106 11.99 -0.89 -27.52
CA ASN A 106 12.06 -2.24 -26.94
C ASN A 106 12.06 -2.21 -25.39
N ILE A 107 12.73 -1.22 -24.78
CA ILE A 107 12.73 -1.06 -23.32
C ILE A 107 11.35 -0.56 -22.84
N GLU A 108 10.72 0.38 -23.54
CA GLU A 108 9.35 0.84 -23.25
C GLU A 108 8.34 -0.34 -23.27
N GLU A 109 8.44 -1.26 -24.23
CA GLU A 109 7.59 -2.46 -24.30
C GLU A 109 7.85 -3.42 -23.12
N GLN A 110 9.11 -3.69 -22.78
CA GLN A 110 9.45 -4.53 -21.62
C GLN A 110 8.95 -3.93 -20.29
N LEU A 111 8.99 -2.61 -20.15
CA LEU A 111 8.45 -1.88 -19.00
C LEU A 111 6.94 -1.65 -19.05
N SER A 112 6.24 -2.16 -20.07
CA SER A 112 4.78 -2.04 -20.22
C SER A 112 3.97 -3.22 -19.67
N GLY A 113 4.62 -4.27 -19.16
CA GLY A 113 3.95 -5.40 -18.52
C GLY A 113 3.27 -5.06 -17.18
N SER A 114 2.24 -5.83 -16.83
CA SER A 114 1.50 -5.68 -15.56
C SER A 114 2.39 -5.80 -14.31
N CYS A 115 3.43 -6.64 -14.37
CA CYS A 115 4.42 -6.79 -13.30
C CYS A 115 5.14 -5.46 -13.00
N THR A 116 5.46 -4.66 -14.03
CA THR A 116 6.09 -3.34 -13.86
C THR A 116 5.13 -2.36 -13.19
N THR A 117 3.85 -2.39 -13.56
CA THR A 117 2.78 -1.61 -12.94
C THR A 117 2.62 -1.92 -11.45
N GLU A 118 2.65 -3.20 -11.07
CA GLU A 118 2.61 -3.64 -9.66
C GLU A 118 3.85 -3.18 -8.88
N ILE A 119 5.05 -3.33 -9.44
CA ILE A 119 6.31 -2.90 -8.81
C ILE A 119 6.35 -1.38 -8.64
N ALA A 120 5.93 -0.62 -9.65
CA ALA A 120 5.94 0.84 -9.63
C ALA A 120 4.94 1.41 -8.61
N ALA A 121 3.71 0.87 -8.56
CA ALA A 121 2.73 1.24 -7.55
C ALA A 121 3.23 0.92 -6.13
N PHE A 122 3.98 -0.17 -5.96
CA PHE A 122 4.62 -0.52 -4.69
C PHE A 122 5.82 0.39 -4.34
N ASP A 123 6.60 0.85 -5.32
CA ASP A 123 7.70 1.80 -5.14
C ASP A 123 7.18 3.17 -4.68
N GLU A 124 6.17 3.72 -5.37
CA GLU A 124 5.53 4.98 -4.98
C GLU A 124 4.91 4.88 -3.58
N PHE A 125 4.21 3.78 -3.32
CA PHE A 125 3.71 3.47 -1.98
C PHE A 125 4.82 3.39 -0.93
N THR A 126 5.96 2.76 -1.24
CA THR A 126 7.10 2.67 -0.32
C THR A 126 7.76 4.03 -0.07
N ALA A 127 7.85 4.88 -1.09
CA ALA A 127 8.33 6.26 -0.95
C ALA A 127 7.46 7.08 0.01
N LEU A 128 6.14 6.88 -0.04
CA LEU A 128 5.23 7.48 0.95
C LEU A 128 5.53 6.96 2.37
N LEU A 129 5.80 5.66 2.54
CA LEU A 129 6.18 5.10 3.85
C LEU A 129 7.52 5.60 4.36
N THR A 130 8.47 6.03 3.51
CA THR A 130 9.78 6.53 3.96
C THR A 130 9.76 8.01 4.32
N SER A 131 8.69 8.74 4.01
CA SER A 131 8.52 10.14 4.43
C SER A 131 8.48 10.27 5.96
N HIS A 132 9.37 11.12 6.51
CA HIS A 132 9.51 11.32 7.95
C HIS A 132 8.24 11.92 8.57
N GLU A 133 7.63 12.86 7.87
CA GLU A 133 6.42 13.58 8.31
C GLU A 133 5.23 12.64 8.55
N LEU A 134 5.01 11.65 7.66
CA LEU A 134 3.94 10.67 7.85
C LEU A 134 4.29 9.65 8.95
N ARG A 135 5.56 9.23 9.05
CA ARG A 135 6.04 8.26 10.08
C ARG A 135 5.81 8.72 11.51
N GLU A 136 6.02 10.00 11.80
CA GLU A 136 5.93 10.54 13.16
C GLU A 136 4.51 10.95 13.54
N ASN A 137 3.69 11.35 12.55
CA ASN A 137 2.42 12.02 12.82
C ASN A 137 1.16 11.21 12.51
N MET A 138 1.27 10.08 11.80
CA MET A 138 0.08 9.32 11.35
C MET A 138 0.30 7.80 11.43
N ILE A 139 -0.77 7.06 11.71
CA ILE A 139 -0.84 5.62 11.48
C ILE A 139 -1.35 5.39 10.06
N ILE A 140 -0.59 4.67 9.26
CA ILE A 140 -0.93 4.35 7.88
C ILE A 140 -1.66 3.00 7.86
N SER A 141 -2.94 3.05 7.54
CA SER A 141 -3.78 1.88 7.23
C SER A 141 -3.74 1.70 5.71
N SER A 142 -3.02 0.70 5.23
CA SER A 142 -2.77 0.50 3.80
C SER A 142 -3.48 -0.73 3.24
N LEU A 143 -4.17 -0.51 2.13
CA LEU A 143 -4.81 -1.53 1.32
C LEU A 143 -3.86 -1.89 0.16
N ILE A 144 -3.19 -3.05 0.26
CA ILE A 144 -2.36 -3.58 -0.84
C ILE A 144 -3.17 -4.60 -1.64
N LEU A 145 -3.49 -4.22 -2.88
CA LEU A 145 -4.02 -5.05 -3.95
C LEU A 145 -3.52 -4.51 -5.30
N HIS A 146 -3.01 -5.28 -6.26
CA HIS A 146 -3.04 -6.74 -6.51
C HIS A 146 -1.59 -7.26 -6.80
N GLN A 147 -1.25 -8.56 -6.90
CA GLN A 147 -1.92 -9.86 -6.64
C GLN A 147 -0.87 -10.89 -6.11
N PRO A 148 -1.24 -12.04 -5.49
CA PRO A 148 -0.29 -12.91 -4.77
C PRO A 148 0.36 -14.03 -5.64
N ASP A 149 0.67 -13.76 -6.90
CA ASP A 149 1.32 -14.72 -7.80
C ASP A 149 2.83 -14.43 -8.03
N THR A 150 3.32 -13.25 -7.61
CA THR A 150 4.73 -12.83 -7.66
C THR A 150 5.37 -12.82 -6.25
N PRO A 151 6.27 -13.77 -5.92
CA PRO A 151 6.97 -13.81 -4.62
C PRO A 151 7.79 -12.55 -4.31
N SER A 152 8.18 -11.80 -5.34
CA SER A 152 8.98 -10.58 -5.26
C SER A 152 8.32 -9.46 -4.47
N VAL A 153 7.00 -9.23 -4.60
CA VAL A 153 6.29 -8.18 -3.84
C VAL A 153 6.28 -8.53 -2.34
N CYS A 154 5.98 -9.79 -2.01
CA CYS A 154 6.07 -10.29 -0.62
C CYS A 154 7.49 -10.29 -0.04
N LEU A 155 8.53 -10.36 -0.89
CA LEU A 155 9.91 -10.15 -0.47
C LEU A 155 10.25 -8.66 -0.28
N SER A 156 9.75 -7.79 -1.16
CA SER A 156 9.93 -6.33 -1.08
C SER A 156 9.32 -5.75 0.19
N CYS A 157 8.15 -6.28 0.62
CA CYS A 157 7.56 -6.00 1.94
C CYS A 157 8.45 -6.37 3.14
N ARG A 158 9.55 -7.12 2.96
CA ARG A 158 10.55 -7.41 4.02
C ARG A 158 11.68 -6.38 4.06
N ALA A 159 11.72 -5.44 3.13
CA ALA A 159 12.79 -4.45 2.96
C ALA A 159 12.48 -2.98 3.39
N PRO A 160 11.43 -2.61 4.16
CA PRO A 160 11.42 -1.29 4.76
C PRO A 160 12.59 -1.22 5.75
N GLY A 161 13.47 -0.22 5.56
CA GLY A 161 14.78 -0.16 6.21
C GLY A 161 14.77 -0.44 7.72
N ALA A 162 15.86 -1.05 8.18
CA ALA A 162 16.05 -1.55 9.55
C ALA A 162 15.53 -0.56 10.61
N GLY A 163 14.49 -0.96 11.34
CA GLY A 163 13.82 -0.13 12.35
C GLY A 163 12.30 -0.21 12.35
N THR A 164 11.67 -0.50 11.21
CA THR A 164 10.24 -0.22 10.98
C THR A 164 9.30 -1.39 11.37
N SER A 165 8.53 -1.28 12.45
CA SER A 165 7.55 -2.33 12.84
C SER A 165 6.24 -2.25 12.04
N MET A 166 5.61 -3.40 11.78
CA MET A 166 4.56 -3.53 10.75
C MET A 166 3.61 -4.70 11.02
N HIS A 167 2.30 -4.54 10.80
CA HIS A 167 1.30 -5.63 10.87
C HIS A 167 0.81 -5.97 9.45
N ILE A 168 0.91 -7.24 9.05
CA ILE A 168 0.32 -7.75 7.81
C ILE A 168 -0.84 -8.68 8.15
N LEU A 169 -2.03 -8.36 7.64
CA LEU A 169 -3.20 -9.22 7.68
C LEU A 169 -3.48 -9.79 6.29
N MET A 170 -3.28 -11.09 6.13
CA MET A 170 -3.55 -11.83 4.91
C MET A 170 -4.95 -12.46 4.97
N LEU A 171 -5.88 -11.93 4.19
CA LEU A 171 -7.24 -12.44 4.06
C LEU A 171 -7.31 -13.53 2.97
N ARG A 172 -7.83 -14.71 3.34
CA ARG A 172 -8.19 -15.81 2.43
C ARG A 172 -9.71 -15.94 2.37
N ARG A 173 -10.24 -16.64 1.35
CA ARG A 173 -11.69 -16.84 1.17
C ARG A 173 -12.39 -17.53 2.35
N THR A 174 -11.65 -18.24 3.21
CA THR A 174 -12.19 -19.05 4.32
C THR A 174 -11.46 -18.85 5.65
N SER A 175 -10.44 -17.98 5.72
CA SER A 175 -9.66 -17.72 6.93
C SER A 175 -8.87 -16.41 6.85
N ALA A 176 -8.45 -15.87 7.99
CA ALA A 176 -7.51 -14.75 8.07
C ALA A 176 -6.22 -15.24 8.73
N LEU A 177 -5.07 -14.84 8.20
CA LEU A 177 -3.75 -15.10 8.79
C LEU A 177 -3.10 -13.76 9.13
N TRP A 178 -2.82 -13.54 10.41
CA TRP A 178 -2.14 -12.33 10.90
C TRP A 178 -0.66 -12.61 11.13
N TRP A 179 0.19 -11.67 10.72
CA TRP A 179 1.63 -11.67 10.95
C TRP A 179 2.06 -10.31 11.50
N GLY A 180 2.52 -10.28 12.75
CA GLY A 180 3.25 -9.15 13.30
C GLY A 180 4.74 -9.22 12.94
N TRP A 181 5.31 -8.13 12.42
CA TRP A 181 6.74 -7.98 12.21
C TRP A 181 7.32 -6.90 13.14
N ARG A 182 8.26 -7.30 14.00
CA ARG A 182 9.09 -6.43 14.84
C ARG A 182 10.56 -6.74 14.58
N ASN A 183 11.42 -5.73 14.76
CA ASN A 183 12.84 -5.77 14.41
C ASN A 183 13.56 -7.05 14.87
N ASN A 184 14.13 -7.76 13.89
CA ASN A 184 15.26 -8.69 13.99
C ASN A 184 15.15 -9.92 14.93
N ARG A 185 13.95 -10.35 15.34
CA ARG A 185 13.68 -11.75 15.71
C ARG A 185 12.18 -12.07 15.78
N THR A 186 11.85 -13.33 15.49
CA THR A 186 10.52 -13.98 15.62
C THR A 186 9.34 -13.31 14.92
N SER A 187 8.99 -13.84 13.74
CA SER A 187 7.61 -13.85 13.26
C SER A 187 6.79 -14.87 14.07
N THR A 188 5.84 -14.41 14.88
CA THR A 188 4.90 -15.30 15.57
C THR A 188 3.70 -15.61 14.68
N LEU A 189 3.65 -16.84 14.17
CA LEU A 189 2.44 -17.44 13.61
C LEU A 189 1.50 -17.84 14.75
N THR A 190 0.40 -17.12 14.93
CA THR A 190 -0.79 -17.63 15.62
C THR A 190 -1.77 -18.12 14.57
N GLN A 191 -2.08 -19.43 14.62
CA GLN A 191 -3.18 -20.05 13.86
C GLN A 191 -4.52 -19.79 14.56
#